data_AF-A0A381ST19-F1
#
_entry.id   AF-A0A381ST19-F1
#
_cell.length_a   1.000
_cell.length_b   1.000
_cell.length_c   1.000
_cell.angle_alpha   90.00
_cell.angle_beta   90.00
_cell.angle_gamma   90.00
#
_symmetry.space_group_name_H-M   'P 1'
#
loop_
_entity.id
_entity.type
_entity.pdbx_description
1 polymer ?
#
loop_
_entity_poly.entity_id
_entity_poly.type
_entity_poly.pdbx_seq_one_letter_code
_entity_poly.pdbx_strand_id
1 'polypeptide(L)'
;MPIFFIGLLTIILGLGWLFYPEPWVLDRIPNEIILKISFKELFAANINTHLPDYLKMIYRFFGWWVVSIGLLVVTYVYVTRMGTHIARNAILIAIFIVLSGVYLMIFRFIPTTPFLYGIYGVTALFLLSLWASRQIN
;
A
#
# COMPACT_ATOMS: atom_id res chain seq x y z
N MET A 1 14.04 7.57 12.34
CA MET A 1 14.20 7.09 10.94
C MET A 1 12.93 7.37 10.16
N PRO A 2 12.99 7.98 8.97
CA PRO A 2 11.80 8.30 8.17
C PRO A 2 10.93 7.08 7.81
N ILE A 3 11.48 5.86 7.85
CA ILE A 3 10.75 4.58 7.73
C ILE A 3 9.55 4.48 8.67
N PHE A 4 9.61 5.10 9.86
CA PHE A 4 8.48 5.14 10.78
C PHE A 4 7.23 5.75 10.13
N PHE A 5 7.40 6.81 9.34
CA PHE A 5 6.30 7.46 8.63
C PHE A 5 5.75 6.59 7.50
N ILE A 6 6.59 5.76 6.88
CA ILE A 6 6.10 4.74 5.92
C ILE A 6 5.15 3.79 6.64
N GLY A 7 5.51 3.31 7.83
CA GLY A 7 4.64 2.45 8.64
C GLY A 7 3.30 3.12 9.00
N LEU A 8 3.33 4.38 9.45
CA LEU A 8 2.11 5.14 9.78
C LEU A 8 1.22 5.37 8.55
N LEU A 9 1.79 5.76 7.41
CA LEU A 9 1.04 5.95 6.17
C LEU A 9 0.38 4.64 5.72
N THR A 10 1.10 3.52 5.82
CA THR A 10 0.55 2.19 5.50
C THR A 10 -0.65 1.87 6.41
N ILE A 11 -0.56 2.14 7.72
CA ILE A 11 -1.71 1.95 8.63
C ILE A 11 -2.91 2.79 8.16
N ILE A 12 -2.71 4.09 7.91
CA ILE A 12 -3.79 5.00 7.49
C ILE A 12 -4.46 4.51 6.20
N LEU A 13 -3.68 4.08 5.21
CA LEU A 13 -4.20 3.52 3.96
C LEU A 13 -5.03 2.25 4.21
N GLY A 14 -4.52 1.33 5.04
CA GLY A 14 -5.23 0.12 5.42
C GLY A 14 -6.56 0.39 6.12
N LEU A 15 -6.59 1.38 7.03
CA LEU A 15 -7.82 1.82 7.70
C LEU A 15 -8.83 2.39 6.71
N GLY A 16 -8.37 3.07 5.64
CA GLY A 16 -9.21 3.52 4.53
C GLY A 16 -10.01 2.37 3.91
N TRP A 17 -9.35 1.28 3.51
CA TRP A 17 -10.05 0.10 2.97
C TRP A 17 -10.92 -0.63 4.00
N LEU A 18 -10.61 -0.56 5.29
CA LEU A 18 -11.40 -1.20 6.34
C LEU A 18 -12.74 -0.51 6.59
N PHE A 19 -12.71 0.83 6.68
CA PHE A 19 -13.84 1.60 7.18
C PHE A 19 -14.63 2.34 6.11
N TYR A 20 -14.11 2.48 4.89
CA TYR A 20 -14.90 3.08 3.81
C TYR A 20 -16.11 2.19 3.47
N PRO A 21 -17.32 2.75 3.27
CA PRO A 21 -18.54 1.95 3.04
C PRO A 21 -18.47 1.02 1.82
N GLU A 22 -17.85 1.51 0.73
CA GLU A 22 -17.63 0.80 -0.52
C GLU A 22 -16.14 0.83 -0.87
N PRO A 23 -15.30 0.01 -0.21
CA PRO A 23 -13.86 0.21 -0.23
C PRO A 23 -13.23 0.02 -1.62
N TRP A 24 -13.87 -0.73 -2.52
CA TRP A 24 -13.44 -0.87 -3.91
C TRP A 24 -13.51 0.44 -4.71
N VAL A 25 -14.28 1.43 -4.24
CA VAL A 25 -14.38 2.75 -4.89
C VAL A 25 -13.06 3.51 -4.81
N LEU A 26 -12.26 3.27 -3.77
CA LEU A 26 -10.91 3.85 -3.62
C LEU A 26 -10.00 3.45 -4.80
N ASP A 27 -10.24 2.28 -5.39
CA ASP A 27 -9.51 1.72 -6.51
C ASP A 27 -10.34 1.69 -7.80
N ARG A 28 -11.41 2.47 -7.88
CA ARG A 28 -12.35 2.42 -9.02
C ARG A 28 -11.68 2.66 -10.36
N ILE A 29 -10.94 3.76 -10.50
CA ILE A 29 -10.29 4.15 -11.77
C ILE A 29 -9.39 3.03 -12.30
N PRO A 30 -8.39 2.53 -11.54
CA PRO A 30 -7.54 1.44 -12.04
C PRO A 30 -8.33 0.15 -12.31
N ASN A 31 -9.32 -0.19 -11.48
CA ASN A 31 -10.11 -1.39 -11.68
C ASN A 31 -10.98 -1.35 -12.95
N GLU A 32 -11.66 -0.23 -13.21
CA GLU A 32 -12.47 -0.06 -14.44
C GLU A 32 -11.58 -0.12 -15.70
N ILE A 33 -10.35 0.41 -15.64
CA ILE A 33 -9.36 0.29 -16.73
C ILE A 33 -9.00 -1.18 -16.98
N ILE A 34 -8.69 -1.95 -15.95
CA ILE A 34 -8.29 -3.36 -16.07
C ILE A 34 -9.47 -4.22 -16.54
N LEU A 35 -10.65 -4.02 -15.96
CA LEU A 35 -11.86 -4.80 -16.25
C LEU A 35 -12.47 -4.44 -17.61
N LYS A 36 -12.12 -3.27 -18.17
CA LYS A 36 -12.67 -2.73 -19.42
C LYS A 36 -14.20 -2.60 -19.42
N ILE A 37 -14.77 -2.37 -18.24
CA ILE A 37 -16.20 -2.14 -18.00
C ILE A 37 -16.34 -1.21 -16.79
N SER A 38 -17.35 -0.34 -16.81
CA SER A 38 -17.61 0.51 -15.65
C SER A 38 -18.17 -0.30 -14.48
N PHE A 39 -17.90 0.10 -13.24
CA PHE A 39 -18.53 -0.51 -12.07
C PHE A 39 -20.06 -0.38 -12.11
N LYS A 40 -20.57 0.70 -12.70
CA LYS A 40 -22.01 0.88 -12.92
C LYS A 40 -22.60 -0.24 -13.77
N GLU A 41 -21.99 -0.54 -14.90
CA GLU A 41 -22.44 -1.63 -15.80
C GLU A 41 -22.19 -3.00 -15.18
N LEU A 42 -21.02 -3.18 -14.55
CA LEU A 42 -20.63 -4.44 -13.91
C LEU A 42 -21.62 -4.85 -12.81
N PHE A 43 -22.02 -3.93 -11.94
CA PHE A 43 -22.94 -4.20 -10.83
C PHE A 43 -24.42 -4.23 -11.26
N ALA A 44 -24.76 -3.68 -12.44
CA ALA A 44 -26.12 -3.77 -12.98
C ALA A 44 -26.44 -5.15 -13.56
N ALA A 45 -25.43 -5.97 -13.87
CA ALA A 45 -25.63 -7.31 -14.41
C ALA A 45 -26.15 -8.27 -13.33
N ASN A 46 -27.27 -8.97 -13.60
CA ASN A 46 -27.93 -9.87 -12.65
C ASN A 46 -26.99 -10.98 -12.11
N ILE A 47 -26.08 -11.48 -12.95
CA ILE A 47 -25.06 -12.46 -12.54
C ILE A 47 -24.12 -11.94 -11.42
N ASN A 48 -24.00 -10.61 -11.28
CA ASN A 48 -23.12 -9.94 -10.33
C ASN A 48 -23.86 -9.37 -9.12
N THR A 49 -25.10 -9.80 -8.84
CA THR A 49 -25.91 -9.27 -7.73
C THR A 49 -25.18 -9.32 -6.37
N HIS A 50 -24.31 -10.31 -6.14
CA HIS A 50 -23.53 -10.44 -4.89
C HIS A 50 -22.08 -9.93 -4.99
N LEU A 51 -21.68 -9.40 -6.14
CA LEU A 51 -20.31 -8.90 -6.35
C LEU A 51 -19.93 -7.74 -5.42
N PRO A 52 -20.80 -6.75 -5.13
CA PRO A 52 -20.47 -5.68 -4.20
C PRO A 52 -20.14 -6.19 -2.78
N ASP A 53 -20.88 -7.19 -2.28
CA ASP A 53 -20.63 -7.76 -0.96
C ASP A 53 -19.32 -8.56 -0.92
N TYR A 54 -19.03 -9.31 -2.00
CA TYR A 54 -17.74 -9.96 -2.17
C TYR A 54 -16.58 -8.95 -2.17
N LEU A 55 -16.70 -7.87 -2.96
CA LEU A 55 -15.71 -6.81 -3.01
C LEU A 55 -15.53 -6.15 -1.65
N LYS A 56 -16.61 -5.87 -0.92
CA LYS A 56 -16.52 -5.33 0.46
C LYS A 56 -15.66 -6.19 1.35
N MET A 57 -15.92 -7.50 1.34
CA MET A 57 -15.24 -8.48 2.17
C MET A 57 -13.75 -8.57 1.82
N ILE A 58 -13.41 -8.73 0.54
CA ILE A 58 -12.02 -8.93 0.12
C ILE A 58 -11.18 -7.66 0.32
N TYR A 59 -11.76 -6.48 0.11
CA TYR A 59 -11.06 -5.22 0.37
C TYR A 59 -10.84 -4.97 1.86
N ARG A 60 -11.78 -5.37 2.73
CA ARG A 60 -11.55 -5.32 4.19
C ARG A 60 -10.46 -6.30 4.61
N PHE A 61 -10.45 -7.50 4.05
CA PHE A 61 -9.37 -8.44 4.28
C PHE A 61 -8.02 -7.86 3.85
N PHE A 62 -7.96 -7.24 2.67
CA PHE A 62 -6.77 -6.53 2.20
C PHE A 62 -6.37 -5.37 3.12
N GLY A 63 -7.33 -4.57 3.58
CA GLY A 63 -7.10 -3.51 4.56
C GLY A 63 -6.45 -4.02 5.85
N TRP A 64 -6.88 -5.16 6.38
CA TRP A 64 -6.25 -5.79 7.55
C TRP A 64 -4.80 -6.21 7.30
N TRP A 65 -4.49 -6.76 6.12
CA TRP A 65 -3.11 -7.08 5.75
C TRP A 65 -2.24 -5.82 5.70
N VAL A 66 -2.74 -4.75 5.10
CA VAL A 66 -2.02 -3.47 4.99
C VAL A 66 -1.79 -2.88 6.38
N VAL A 67 -2.82 -2.81 7.24
CA VAL A 67 -2.69 -2.36 8.64
C VAL A 67 -1.64 -3.19 9.38
N SER A 68 -1.67 -4.52 9.23
CA SER A 68 -0.72 -5.42 9.90
C SER A 68 0.72 -5.15 9.47
N ILE A 69 0.96 -4.93 8.17
CA ILE A 69 2.30 -4.56 7.66
C ILE A 69 2.75 -3.22 8.26
N GLY A 70 1.89 -2.22 8.29
CA GLY A 70 2.21 -0.92 8.87
C GLY A 70 2.53 -1.01 10.37
N LEU A 71 1.76 -1.80 11.13
CA LEU A 71 2.02 -2.08 12.55
C LEU A 71 3.35 -2.80 12.76
N LEU A 72 3.68 -3.78 11.91
CA LEU A 72 4.96 -4.47 11.96
C LEU A 72 6.13 -3.52 11.71
N VAL A 73 6.02 -2.61 10.72
CA VAL A 73 7.05 -1.60 10.43
C VAL A 73 7.23 -0.65 11.62
N VAL A 74 6.13 -0.11 12.16
CA VAL A 74 6.16 0.80 13.32
C VAL A 74 6.78 0.10 14.54
N THR A 75 6.34 -1.12 14.83
CA THR A 75 6.85 -1.92 15.96
C THR A 75 8.32 -2.26 15.77
N TYR A 76 8.74 -2.65 14.57
CA TYR A 76 10.14 -2.94 14.25
C TYR A 76 11.04 -1.73 14.50
N VAL A 77 10.64 -0.56 13.99
CA VAL A 77 11.40 0.69 14.18
C VAL A 77 11.43 1.07 15.67
N TYR A 78 10.32 0.90 16.39
CA TYR A 78 10.24 1.20 17.81
C TYR A 78 11.15 0.29 18.66
N VAL A 79 11.10 -1.02 18.44
CA VAL A 79 11.85 -2.02 19.22
C VAL A 79 13.34 -1.96 18.91
N THR A 80 13.71 -1.94 17.62
CA THR A 80 15.13 -1.98 17.23
C THR A 80 15.83 -0.63 17.38
N ARG A 81 15.05 0.46 17.52
CA ARG A 81 15.50 1.86 17.47
C ARG A 81 16.36 2.19 16.25
N MET A 82 16.41 1.29 15.25
CA MET A 82 17.28 1.36 14.09
C MET A 82 18.77 1.53 14.47
N GLY A 83 19.16 1.01 15.64
CA GLY A 83 20.48 1.25 16.24
C GLY A 83 21.63 0.53 15.54
N THR A 84 21.39 -0.66 14.98
CA THR A 84 22.41 -1.45 14.29
C THR A 84 22.28 -1.37 12.77
N HIS A 85 23.41 -1.51 12.05
CA HIS A 85 23.40 -1.59 10.59
C HIS A 85 22.58 -2.78 10.07
N ILE A 86 22.57 -3.90 10.80
CA ILE A 86 21.78 -5.08 10.44
C ILE A 86 20.28 -4.73 10.45
N ALA A 87 19.79 -4.07 11.52
CA ALA A 87 18.39 -3.70 11.61
C ALA A 87 17.99 -2.69 10.51
N ARG A 88 18.86 -1.71 10.25
CA ARG A 88 18.67 -0.72 9.16
C ARG A 88 18.59 -1.39 7.79
N ASN A 89 19.57 -2.21 7.45
CA ASN A 89 19.66 -2.85 6.14
C ASN A 89 18.52 -3.85 5.92
N ALA A 90 18.14 -4.63 6.94
CA ALA A 90 17.08 -5.62 6.82
C ALA A 90 15.75 -4.99 6.39
N ILE A 91 15.30 -3.94 7.09
CA ILE A 91 14.03 -3.28 6.73
C ILE A 91 14.13 -2.47 5.43
N LEU A 92 15.28 -1.85 5.13
CA LEU A 92 15.48 -1.13 3.88
C LEU A 92 15.43 -2.08 2.67
N ILE A 93 16.03 -3.26 2.77
CA ILE A 93 15.97 -4.29 1.72
C ILE A 93 14.53 -4.79 1.55
N ALA A 94 13.82 -5.07 2.65
CA ALA A 94 12.43 -5.51 2.59
C ALA A 94 11.52 -4.48 1.89
N ILE A 95 11.65 -3.20 2.27
CA ILE A 95 10.90 -2.10 1.63
C ILE A 95 11.29 -1.96 0.15
N PHE A 96 12.57 -2.08 -0.20
CA PHE A 96 13.03 -2.01 -1.59
C PHE A 96 12.40 -3.11 -2.47
N ILE A 97 12.35 -4.35 -1.99
CA ILE A 97 11.74 -5.47 -2.72
C ILE A 97 10.26 -5.20 -2.95
N VAL A 98 9.51 -4.82 -1.91
CA VAL A 98 8.07 -4.53 -2.01
C VAL A 98 7.82 -3.35 -2.95
N LEU A 99 8.56 -2.26 -2.79
CA LEU A 99 8.41 -1.06 -3.61
C LEU A 99 8.71 -1.35 -5.09
N SER A 100 9.73 -2.15 -5.37
CA SER A 100 10.04 -2.60 -6.73
C SER A 100 8.89 -3.43 -7.33
N GLY A 101 8.34 -4.38 -6.57
CA GLY A 101 7.18 -5.16 -6.98
C GLY A 101 5.96 -4.29 -7.28
N VAL A 102 5.68 -3.29 -6.43
CA VAL A 102 4.57 -2.35 -6.64
C VAL A 102 4.77 -1.51 -7.90
N TYR A 103 5.97 -0.98 -8.14
CA TYR A 103 6.27 -0.25 -9.38
C TYR A 103 6.09 -1.12 -10.62
N LEU A 104 6.55 -2.37 -10.59
CA LEU A 104 6.36 -3.31 -11.70
C LEU A 104 4.87 -3.56 -11.99
N MET A 105 4.05 -3.72 -10.96
CA MET A 105 2.60 -3.89 -11.11
C MET A 105 1.94 -2.62 -11.68
N ILE A 106 2.25 -1.45 -11.13
CA ILE A 106 1.64 -0.18 -11.58
C ILE A 106 2.00 0.10 -13.04
N PHE A 107 3.28 0.05 -13.40
CA PHE A 107 3.68 0.37 -14.77
C PHE A 107 3.20 -0.64 -15.80
N ARG A 108 2.97 -1.90 -15.40
CA ARG A 108 2.45 -2.93 -16.29
C ARG A 108 0.94 -2.83 -16.50
N PHE A 109 0.17 -2.55 -15.44
CA PHE A 109 -1.29 -2.69 -15.48
C PHE A 109 -2.03 -1.36 -15.46
N ILE A 110 -1.54 -0.36 -14.73
CA ILE A 110 -2.26 0.90 -14.46
C ILE A 110 -1.32 2.13 -14.45
N PRO A 111 -0.56 2.38 -15.53
CA PRO A 111 0.52 3.37 -15.54
C PRO A 111 0.06 4.83 -15.38
N THR A 112 -1.23 5.12 -15.58
CA THR A 112 -1.81 6.47 -15.49
C THR A 112 -2.59 6.72 -14.20
N THR A 113 -2.41 5.85 -13.20
CA THR A 113 -3.19 5.88 -11.97
C THR A 113 -2.76 7.00 -11.00
N PRO A 114 -3.69 7.66 -10.29
CA PRO A 114 -3.34 8.61 -9.23
C PRO A 114 -2.58 7.97 -8.05
N PHE A 115 -2.61 6.63 -7.91
CA PHE A 115 -1.81 5.92 -6.91
C PHE A 115 -0.30 6.19 -7.02
N LEU A 116 0.19 6.58 -8.20
CA LEU A 116 1.60 6.93 -8.40
C LEU A 116 2.09 8.05 -7.47
N TYR A 117 1.25 9.04 -7.18
CA TYR A 117 1.64 10.15 -6.28
C TYR A 117 1.95 9.65 -4.86
N GLY A 118 1.13 8.71 -4.35
CA GLY A 118 1.37 8.08 -3.05
C GLY A 118 2.66 7.26 -3.05
N ILE A 119 2.90 6.50 -4.11
CA ILE A 119 4.13 5.71 -4.27
C ILE A 119 5.38 6.60 -4.37
N TYR A 120 5.29 7.76 -5.05
CA TYR A 120 6.38 8.75 -5.05
C TYR A 120 6.66 9.31 -3.65
N GLY A 121 5.63 9.58 -2.86
CA GLY A 121 5.79 9.98 -1.45
C GLY A 121 6.51 8.93 -0.60
N VAL A 122 6.09 7.66 -0.72
CA VAL A 122 6.77 6.54 -0.04
C VAL A 122 8.21 6.38 -0.53
N THR A 123 8.45 6.56 -1.83
CA THR A 123 9.80 6.51 -2.41
C THR A 123 10.69 7.62 -1.86
N ALA A 124 10.18 8.84 -1.72
CA ALA A 124 10.92 9.95 -1.11
C ALA A 124 11.31 9.64 0.34
N LEU A 125 10.38 9.09 1.14
CA LEU A 125 10.66 8.66 2.52
C LEU A 125 11.68 7.52 2.57
N PHE A 126 11.62 6.59 1.62
CA PHE A 126 12.59 5.50 1.50
C PHE A 126 13.99 6.02 1.17
N LEU A 127 14.13 6.91 0.18
CA LEU A 127 15.40 7.53 -0.18
C LEU A 127 15.98 8.37 0.96
N LEU A 128 15.14 9.13 1.67
CA LEU A 128 15.56 9.87 2.86
C LEU A 128 16.03 8.92 3.97
N SER A 129 15.40 7.74 4.10
CA SER A 129 15.81 6.72 5.06
C SER A 129 17.15 6.07 4.69
N LEU A 130 17.40 5.82 3.40
CA LEU A 130 18.70 5.38 2.91
C LEU A 130 19.79 6.41 3.21
N TRP A 131 19.51 7.68 2.94
CA TRP A 131 20.43 8.77 3.24
C TRP A 131 20.71 8.85 4.75
N ALA A 132 19.67 8.92 5.58
CA ALA A 132 19.80 8.99 7.04
C ALA A 132 20.56 7.78 7.61
N SER A 133 20.33 6.57 7.09
CA SER A 133 21.05 5.36 7.50
C SER A 133 22.56 5.43 7.28
N ARG A 134 23.03 6.20 6.29
CA ARG A 134 24.46 6.40 6.03
C ARG A 134 25.08 7.47 6.94
N GLN A 135 24.28 8.38 7.48
CA GLN A 135 24.75 9.43 8.39
C GLN A 135 24.88 8.94 9.83
N ILE A 136 24.19 7.85 10.20
CA ILE A 136 24.28 7.22 11.54
C ILE A 136 25.42 6.19 11.55
N ASN A 137 26.55 6.56 10.94
CA ASN A 137 27.80 5.80 10.95
C ASN A 137 28.73 6.37 12.01
#